data_AF-A0A965NCS0-F1
#
_entry.id   AF-A0A965NCS0-F1
#
_cell.length_a   1.000
_cell.length_b   1.000
_cell.length_c   1.000
_cell.angle_alpha   90.00
_cell.angle_beta   90.00
_cell.angle_gamma   90.00
#
_symmetry.space_group_name_H-M   'P 1'
#
loop_
_entity.id
_entity.type
_entity.pdbx_description
1 polymer ?
#
loop_
_entity_poly.entity_id
_entity_poly.type
_entity_poly.pdbx_seq_one_letter_code
_entity_poly.pdbx_strand_id
1 'polypeptide(L)'
;MWGRAARLLRPLWVYLVVMAPVALIVAHFGPIDVTAPLLLLTTQLLWFLGAYLIVTALGPVFWTLHQRRPFFTIASLAAIAVLVDIARFGLGGPTALGLINFVVVWCFAAQLGVWYVERRPQPRSAALGAFGGLLVNALVVKFAHYPLSMVGMPGEKVSNMAPPTVPLMVHSVVVCMLAMCLVTPLQKFFARDRAWRYAVLVNTVAMTLYLWHLPMLILLVVIERATGLGGHVTVSHGVITAGTHYWYWWPLHFSVFIVMVSLVVRIFWVLENTPLPLWDAASRFPRLTPRLSGFAIGVGVTLCGISLLMFSATGLGGFPTRVIHYAGLPLSSGLALLVLIVGATAIRLAGAPRR
;
A
#
# COMPACT_ATOMS: atom_id res chain seq x y z
N MET A 1 -18.10 1.39 -5.97
CA MET A 1 -16.99 0.42 -5.95
C MET A 1 -16.37 0.23 -7.34
N TRP A 2 -17.15 -0.18 -8.35
CA TRP A 2 -16.69 -0.31 -9.75
C TRP A 2 -15.84 0.87 -10.25
N GLY A 3 -16.37 2.10 -10.24
CA GLY A 3 -15.63 3.26 -10.76
C GLY A 3 -14.33 3.59 -10.03
N ARG A 4 -14.19 3.23 -8.74
CA ARG A 4 -12.93 3.36 -8.01
C ARG A 4 -11.94 2.27 -8.40
N ALA A 5 -12.38 1.00 -8.38
CA ALA A 5 -11.55 -0.13 -8.77
C ALA A 5 -11.06 -0.01 -10.22
N ALA A 6 -11.93 0.41 -11.15
CA ALA A 6 -11.57 0.60 -12.56
C ALA A 6 -10.47 1.65 -12.76
N ARG A 7 -10.53 2.78 -12.04
CA ARG A 7 -9.51 3.83 -12.10
C ARG A 7 -8.16 3.38 -11.51
N LEU A 8 -8.19 2.59 -10.45
CA LEU A 8 -6.97 2.09 -9.80
C LEU A 8 -6.29 0.96 -10.58
N LEU A 9 -7.09 0.05 -11.14
CA LEU A 9 -6.59 -1.12 -11.87
C LEU A 9 -6.05 -0.75 -13.26
N ARG A 10 -6.54 0.33 -13.87
CA ARG A 10 -6.08 0.76 -15.21
C ARG A 10 -4.56 1.02 -15.28
N PRO A 11 -3.97 1.94 -14.48
CA PRO A 11 -2.53 2.16 -14.50
C PRO A 11 -1.74 0.95 -13.98
N LEU A 12 -2.32 0.16 -13.07
CA LEU A 12 -1.73 -1.09 -12.58
C LEU A 12 -1.53 -2.12 -13.70
N TRP A 13 -2.51 -2.29 -14.59
CA TRP A 13 -2.37 -3.22 -15.72
C TRP A 13 -1.19 -2.84 -16.60
N VAL A 14 -1.06 -1.55 -16.92
CA VAL A 14 0.05 -1.07 -17.74
C VAL A 14 1.39 -1.26 -17.02
N TYR A 15 1.42 -0.97 -15.72
CA TYR A 15 2.59 -1.23 -14.89
C TYR A 15 3.05 -2.69 -14.97
N LEU A 16 2.14 -3.65 -14.78
CA LEU A 16 2.48 -5.08 -14.87
C LEU A 16 2.90 -5.49 -16.29
N VAL A 17 2.24 -4.95 -17.32
CA VAL A 17 2.60 -5.22 -18.73
C VAL A 17 4.00 -4.71 -19.08
N VAL A 18 4.45 -3.61 -18.49
CA VAL A 18 5.82 -3.11 -18.71
C VAL A 18 6.83 -3.82 -17.81
N MET A 19 6.51 -4.00 -16.52
CA MET A 19 7.44 -4.53 -15.55
C MET A 19 7.68 -6.03 -15.68
N ALA A 20 6.72 -6.82 -16.18
CA ALA A 20 6.92 -8.25 -16.38
C ALA A 20 8.01 -8.54 -17.44
N PRO A 21 8.00 -7.94 -18.65
CA PRO A 21 9.12 -8.03 -19.59
C PRO A 21 10.44 -7.51 -19.02
N VAL A 22 10.42 -6.37 -18.31
CA VAL A 22 11.63 -5.84 -17.65
C VAL A 22 12.20 -6.86 -16.66
N ALA A 23 11.35 -7.49 -15.86
CA ALA A 23 11.76 -8.51 -14.91
C ALA A 23 12.37 -9.74 -15.60
N LEU A 24 11.79 -10.19 -16.72
CA LEU A 24 12.35 -11.29 -17.52
C LEU A 24 13.72 -10.94 -18.10
N ILE A 25 13.88 -9.73 -18.65
CA ILE A 25 15.15 -9.24 -19.20
C ILE A 25 16.20 -9.15 -18.09
N VAL A 26 15.89 -8.49 -16.98
CA VAL A 26 16.81 -8.33 -15.85
C VAL A 26 17.22 -9.68 -15.27
N ALA A 27 16.29 -10.62 -15.11
CA ALA A 27 16.58 -11.96 -14.62
C ALA A 27 17.40 -12.81 -15.62
N HIS A 28 17.39 -12.47 -16.91
CA HIS A 28 18.20 -13.15 -17.92
C HIS A 28 19.68 -12.75 -17.85
N PHE A 29 19.97 -11.48 -17.54
CA PHE A 29 21.34 -10.94 -17.55
C PHE A 29 22.00 -10.86 -16.17
N GLY A 30 21.22 -10.88 -15.09
CA GLY A 30 21.72 -10.73 -13.72
C GLY A 30 21.50 -11.97 -12.86
N PRO A 31 22.38 -12.25 -11.89
CA PRO A 31 22.19 -13.38 -10.99
C PRO A 31 20.98 -13.16 -10.07
N ILE A 32 20.28 -14.25 -9.73
CA ILE A 32 18.94 -14.20 -9.11
C ILE A 32 18.95 -13.62 -7.68
N ASP A 33 20.05 -13.81 -6.96
CA ASP A 33 20.31 -13.30 -5.61
C ASP A 33 20.40 -11.77 -5.59
N VAL A 34 20.83 -11.15 -6.70
CA VAL A 34 20.88 -9.69 -6.86
C VAL A 34 19.58 -9.16 -7.48
N THR A 35 19.06 -9.83 -8.51
CA THR A 35 17.92 -9.30 -9.28
C THR A 35 16.59 -9.48 -8.56
N ALA A 36 16.37 -10.61 -7.88
CA ALA A 36 15.09 -10.89 -7.24
C ALA A 36 14.72 -9.91 -6.10
N PRO A 37 15.63 -9.50 -5.20
CA PRO A 37 15.32 -8.47 -4.21
C PRO A 37 14.94 -7.13 -4.84
N LEU A 38 15.65 -6.69 -5.88
CA LEU A 38 15.32 -5.44 -6.58
C LEU A 38 13.94 -5.52 -7.24
N LEU A 39 13.64 -6.63 -7.91
CA LEU A 39 12.34 -6.85 -8.54
C LEU A 39 11.21 -7.03 -7.50
N LEU A 40 11.50 -7.51 -6.29
CA LEU A 40 10.56 -7.51 -5.18
C LEU A 40 10.19 -6.09 -4.75
N LEU A 41 11.17 -5.19 -4.61
CA LEU A 41 10.92 -3.80 -4.25
C LEU A 41 9.99 -3.09 -5.24
N THR A 42 10.03 -3.45 -6.53
CA THR A 42 9.15 -2.86 -7.55
C THR A 42 7.67 -3.18 -7.32
N THR A 43 7.32 -4.32 -6.73
CA THR A 43 5.92 -4.67 -6.45
C THR A 43 5.57 -4.57 -4.98
N GLN A 44 6.55 -4.38 -4.09
CA GLN A 44 6.32 -4.25 -2.66
C GLN A 44 5.25 -3.20 -2.38
N LEU A 45 5.34 -2.01 -3.01
CA LEU A 45 4.37 -0.93 -2.83
C LEU A 45 2.91 -1.39 -2.97
N LEU A 46 2.63 -2.38 -3.83
CA LEU A 46 1.29 -2.88 -4.14
C LEU A 46 0.54 -3.44 -2.94
N TRP A 47 1.24 -3.76 -1.83
CA TRP A 47 0.60 -4.21 -0.60
C TRP A 47 -0.46 -3.21 -0.11
N PHE A 48 -0.16 -1.91 -0.23
CA PHE A 48 -1.07 -0.83 0.19
C PHE A 48 -2.33 -0.80 -0.67
N LEU A 49 -2.18 -0.91 -1.99
CA LEU A 49 -3.32 -0.98 -2.90
C LEU A 49 -4.15 -2.24 -2.64
N GLY A 50 -3.51 -3.37 -2.34
CA GLY A 50 -4.16 -4.61 -1.92
C GLY A 50 -5.02 -4.42 -0.67
N ALA A 51 -4.43 -3.84 0.39
CA ALA A 51 -5.12 -3.50 1.63
C ALA A 51 -6.29 -2.53 1.38
N TYR A 52 -6.06 -1.47 0.58
CA TYR A 52 -7.08 -0.47 0.25
C TYR A 52 -8.30 -1.09 -0.44
N LEU A 53 -8.10 -2.02 -1.38
CA LEU A 53 -9.20 -2.70 -2.06
C LEU A 53 -10.00 -3.59 -1.09
N ILE A 54 -9.32 -4.33 -0.21
CA ILE A 54 -9.98 -5.17 0.80
C ILE A 54 -10.80 -4.31 1.77
N VAL A 55 -10.21 -3.24 2.31
CA VAL A 55 -10.92 -2.30 3.19
C VAL A 55 -12.11 -1.66 2.47
N THR A 56 -11.94 -1.29 1.19
CA THR A 56 -13.02 -0.72 0.38
C THR A 56 -14.15 -1.73 0.16
N ALA A 57 -13.84 -3.01 -0.06
CA ALA A 57 -14.83 -4.07 -0.20
C ALA A 57 -15.61 -4.30 1.11
N LEU A 58 -14.93 -4.19 2.26
CA LEU A 58 -15.54 -4.30 3.59
C LEU A 58 -16.27 -3.02 4.05
N GLY A 59 -16.11 -1.92 3.31
CA GLY A 59 -16.67 -0.61 3.60
C GLY A 59 -18.17 -0.62 3.97
N PRO A 60 -19.07 -1.28 3.21
CA PRO A 60 -20.50 -1.31 3.54
C PRO A 60 -20.82 -2.00 4.86
N VAL A 61 -20.08 -3.05 5.20
CA VAL A 61 -20.25 -3.80 6.46
C VAL A 61 -19.85 -2.89 7.62
N PHE A 62 -18.64 -2.35 7.58
CA PHE A 62 -18.16 -1.49 8.66
C PHE A 62 -18.90 -0.16 8.75
N TRP A 63 -19.36 0.40 7.63
CA TRP A 63 -20.25 1.57 7.64
C TRP A 63 -21.54 1.27 8.41
N THR A 64 -22.17 0.11 8.18
CA THR A 64 -23.39 -0.28 8.88
C THR A 64 -23.15 -0.50 10.38
N LEU A 65 -22.04 -1.14 10.73
CA LEU A 65 -21.65 -1.36 12.14
C LEU A 65 -21.34 -0.04 12.85
N HIS A 66 -20.62 0.85 12.18
CA HIS A 66 -20.23 2.15 12.69
C HIS A 66 -21.44 3.06 12.94
N GLN A 67 -22.39 3.11 12.00
CA GLN A 67 -23.63 3.88 12.18
C GLN A 67 -24.47 3.42 13.38
N ARG A 68 -24.42 2.12 13.72
CA ARG A 68 -25.16 1.56 14.86
C ARG A 68 -24.42 1.77 16.18
N ARG A 69 -23.12 1.45 16.20
CA ARG A 69 -22.27 1.47 17.41
C ARG A 69 -20.83 1.82 17.03
N PRO A 70 -20.50 3.12 16.86
CA PRO A 70 -19.19 3.54 16.34
C PRO A 70 -18.04 3.17 17.28
N PHE A 71 -18.19 3.47 18.58
CA PHE A 71 -17.17 3.15 19.59
C PHE A 71 -16.96 1.64 19.74
N PHE A 72 -18.04 0.86 19.73
CA PHE A 72 -17.94 -0.60 19.81
C PHE A 72 -17.22 -1.17 18.59
N THR A 73 -17.51 -0.68 17.39
CA THR A 73 -16.87 -1.14 16.15
C THR A 73 -15.36 -0.92 16.20
N ILE A 74 -14.92 0.28 16.57
CA ILE A 74 -13.50 0.63 16.70
C ILE A 74 -12.83 -0.18 17.83
N ALA A 75 -13.49 -0.29 18.99
CA ALA A 75 -12.96 -1.04 20.13
C ALA A 75 -12.85 -2.55 19.85
N SER A 76 -13.81 -3.14 19.14
CA SER A 76 -13.75 -4.55 18.73
C SER A 76 -12.61 -4.82 17.77
N LEU A 77 -12.37 -3.94 16.79
CA LEU A 77 -11.21 -4.05 15.90
C LEU A 77 -9.89 -3.96 16.70
N ALA A 78 -9.80 -3.03 17.65
CA ALA A 78 -8.63 -2.91 18.50
C ALA A 78 -8.41 -4.15 19.39
N ALA A 79 -9.48 -4.66 20.00
CA ALA A 79 -9.43 -5.86 20.84
C ALA A 79 -8.97 -7.08 20.03
N ILE A 80 -9.52 -7.28 18.82
CA ILE A 80 -9.09 -8.38 17.94
C ILE A 80 -7.60 -8.24 17.60
N ALA A 81 -7.13 -7.02 17.28
CA ALA A 81 -5.72 -6.80 16.94
C ALA A 81 -4.77 -7.18 18.09
N VAL A 82 -5.12 -6.79 19.32
CA VAL A 82 -4.39 -7.14 20.53
C VAL A 82 -4.42 -8.64 20.80
N LEU A 83 -5.59 -9.28 20.69
CA LEU A 83 -5.73 -10.72 20.91
C LEU A 83 -4.92 -11.54 19.91
N VAL A 84 -4.87 -11.13 18.65
CA VAL A 84 -4.05 -11.79 17.62
C VAL A 84 -2.56 -11.67 17.94
N ASP A 85 -2.09 -10.49 18.35
CA ASP A 85 -0.68 -10.33 18.71
C ASP A 85 -0.33 -11.07 20.00
N ILE A 86 -1.22 -11.14 21.00
CA ILE A 86 -1.04 -12.01 22.18
C ILE A 86 -0.95 -13.47 21.75
N ALA A 87 -1.83 -13.93 20.86
CA ALA A 87 -1.79 -15.31 20.37
C ALA A 87 -0.48 -15.63 19.62
N ARG A 88 0.01 -14.70 18.81
CA ARG A 88 1.25 -14.86 18.03
C ARG A 88 2.50 -14.80 18.89
N PHE A 89 2.63 -13.78 19.71
CA PHE A 89 3.87 -13.45 20.42
C PHE A 89 3.88 -13.93 21.87
N GLY A 90 2.73 -13.95 22.54
CA GLY A 90 2.59 -14.39 23.93
C GLY A 90 2.35 -15.90 24.08
N LEU A 91 1.59 -16.50 23.17
CA LEU A 91 1.21 -17.93 23.23
C LEU A 91 1.95 -18.83 22.23
N GLY A 92 2.88 -18.27 21.43
CA GLY A 92 3.64 -19.04 20.44
C GLY A 92 2.80 -19.57 19.27
N GLY A 93 1.66 -18.94 18.99
CA GLY A 93 0.77 -19.34 17.90
C GLY A 93 1.37 -19.14 16.50
N PRO A 94 0.75 -19.70 15.45
CA PRO A 94 1.27 -19.62 14.09
C PRO A 94 1.41 -18.17 13.60
N THR A 95 2.49 -17.88 12.87
CA THR A 95 2.74 -16.56 12.25
C THR A 95 1.61 -16.13 11.32
N ALA A 96 0.92 -17.10 10.69
CA ALA A 96 -0.23 -16.91 9.82
C ALA A 96 -1.41 -16.19 10.50
N LEU A 97 -1.53 -16.25 11.84
CA LEU A 97 -2.57 -15.49 12.56
C LEU A 97 -2.45 -13.98 12.31
N GLY A 98 -1.25 -13.48 12.01
CA GLY A 98 -1.03 -12.06 11.71
C GLY A 98 -1.79 -11.58 10.47
N LEU A 99 -2.21 -12.48 9.58
CA LEU A 99 -3.06 -12.12 8.43
C LEU A 99 -4.42 -11.56 8.86
N ILE A 100 -4.90 -11.94 10.04
CA ILE A 100 -6.10 -11.34 10.64
C ILE A 100 -5.83 -9.85 10.94
N ASN A 101 -4.69 -9.54 11.54
CA ASN A 101 -4.29 -8.16 11.82
C ASN A 101 -4.09 -7.35 10.55
N PHE A 102 -3.69 -7.98 9.45
CA PHE A 102 -3.65 -7.30 8.16
C PHE A 102 -5.00 -6.66 7.82
N VAL A 103 -6.11 -7.40 7.95
CA VAL A 103 -7.44 -6.83 7.67
C VAL A 103 -7.89 -5.90 8.79
N VAL A 104 -7.77 -6.33 10.04
CA VAL A 104 -8.35 -5.66 11.20
C VAL A 104 -7.70 -4.30 11.47
N VAL A 105 -6.37 -4.19 11.40
CA VAL A 105 -5.65 -2.94 11.68
C VAL A 105 -5.93 -1.90 10.60
N TRP A 106 -5.99 -2.29 9.32
CA TRP A 106 -6.34 -1.35 8.24
C TRP A 106 -7.82 -0.95 8.29
N CYS A 107 -8.73 -1.86 8.66
CA CYS A 107 -10.12 -1.50 8.91
C CYS A 107 -10.25 -0.55 10.10
N PHE A 108 -9.48 -0.75 11.18
CA PHE A 108 -9.43 0.15 12.32
C PHE A 108 -9.00 1.56 11.90
N ALA A 109 -7.90 1.68 11.14
CA ALA A 109 -7.45 2.96 10.61
C ALA A 109 -8.52 3.64 9.72
N ALA A 110 -9.22 2.87 8.89
CA ALA A 110 -10.33 3.40 8.08
C ALA A 110 -11.51 3.90 8.94
N GLN A 111 -11.87 3.18 10.02
CA GLN A 111 -12.92 3.60 10.94
C GLN A 111 -12.54 4.85 11.74
N LEU A 112 -11.25 5.04 12.07
CA LEU A 112 -10.77 6.30 12.65
C LEU A 112 -11.00 7.48 11.70
N GLY A 113 -10.79 7.27 10.40
CA GLY A 113 -11.10 8.27 9.38
C GLY A 113 -12.59 8.62 9.31
N VAL A 114 -13.48 7.63 9.41
CA VAL A 114 -14.94 7.85 9.47
C VAL A 114 -15.32 8.62 10.74
N TRP A 115 -14.83 8.15 11.89
CA TRP A 115 -15.06 8.78 13.18
C TRP A 115 -14.63 10.25 13.20
N TYR A 116 -13.50 10.56 12.55
CA TYR A 116 -13.04 11.94 12.37
C TYR A 116 -14.05 12.82 11.63
N VAL A 117 -14.56 12.37 10.48
CA VAL A 117 -15.47 13.17 9.65
C VAL A 117 -16.75 13.51 10.42
N GLU A 118 -17.23 12.57 11.24
CA GLU A 118 -18.43 12.73 12.06
C GLU A 118 -18.22 13.59 13.30
N ARG A 119 -17.09 13.43 14.01
CA ARG A 119 -16.89 14.03 15.34
C ARG A 119 -16.09 15.33 15.31
N ARG A 120 -15.19 15.50 14.34
CA ARG A 120 -14.30 16.67 14.18
C ARG A 120 -13.71 17.15 15.52
N PRO A 121 -12.85 16.35 16.17
CA PRO A 121 -12.33 16.70 17.49
C PRO A 121 -11.58 18.04 17.46
N GLN A 122 -11.64 18.75 18.58
CA GLN A 122 -10.90 20.00 18.73
C GLN A 122 -9.39 19.74 18.61
N PRO A 123 -8.61 20.68 18.05
CA PRO A 123 -7.16 20.51 17.84
C PRO A 123 -6.40 20.14 19.12
N ARG A 124 -6.81 20.66 20.29
CA ARG A 124 -6.20 20.30 21.58
C ARG A 124 -6.43 18.83 21.93
N SER A 125 -7.67 18.34 21.81
CA SER A 125 -8.00 16.93 22.06
C SER A 125 -7.28 16.00 21.07
N ALA A 126 -7.17 16.41 19.81
CA ALA A 126 -6.39 15.69 18.82
C ALA A 126 -4.90 15.65 19.19
N ALA A 127 -4.30 16.78 19.60
CA ALA A 127 -2.90 16.81 20.03
C ALA A 127 -2.65 15.91 21.26
N LEU A 128 -3.54 15.93 22.23
CA LEU A 128 -3.48 15.03 23.39
C LEU A 128 -3.62 13.56 22.98
N GLY A 129 -4.52 13.24 22.04
CA GLY A 129 -4.67 11.90 21.50
C GLY A 129 -3.42 11.41 20.75
N ALA A 130 -2.79 12.29 19.95
CA ALA A 130 -1.54 12.00 19.27
C ALA A 130 -0.39 11.74 20.26
N PHE A 131 -0.26 12.60 21.27
CA PHE A 131 0.75 12.44 22.32
C PHE A 131 0.52 11.16 23.13
N GLY A 132 -0.72 10.89 23.55
CA GLY A 132 -1.09 9.67 24.25
C GLY A 132 -0.80 8.42 23.43
N GLY A 133 -1.14 8.41 22.14
CA GLY A 133 -0.81 7.31 21.24
C GLY A 133 0.70 7.11 21.07
N LEU A 134 1.48 8.20 21.01
CA LEU A 134 2.94 8.12 20.93
C LEU A 134 3.54 7.54 22.22
N LEU A 135 3.02 7.95 23.38
CA LEU A 135 3.41 7.39 24.67
C LEU A 135 3.07 5.90 24.75
N VAL A 136 1.88 5.49 24.35
CA VAL A 136 1.49 4.07 24.30
C VAL A 136 2.42 3.29 23.36
N ASN A 137 2.74 3.82 22.19
CA ASN A 137 3.73 3.19 21.29
C ASN A 137 5.09 3.02 21.96
N ALA A 138 5.61 4.07 22.60
CA ALA A 138 6.90 4.02 23.28
C ALA A 138 6.91 2.95 24.40
N LEU A 139 5.84 2.87 25.18
CA LEU A 139 5.68 1.87 26.24
C LEU A 139 5.59 0.45 25.66
N VAL A 140 4.76 0.24 24.63
CA VAL A 140 4.57 -1.08 24.02
C VAL A 140 5.86 -1.55 23.34
N VAL A 141 6.57 -0.69 22.62
CA VAL A 141 7.88 -1.01 22.02
C VAL A 141 8.88 -1.39 23.12
N LYS A 142 8.96 -0.60 24.20
CA LYS A 142 9.90 -0.84 25.29
C LYS A 142 9.62 -2.12 26.08
N PHE A 143 8.36 -2.40 26.41
CA PHE A 143 8.00 -3.47 27.34
C PHE A 143 7.54 -4.77 26.67
N ALA A 144 6.99 -4.70 25.46
CA ALA A 144 6.53 -5.87 24.71
C ALA A 144 7.47 -6.29 23.57
N HIS A 145 8.68 -5.71 23.51
CA HIS A 145 9.76 -6.08 22.58
C HIS A 145 9.37 -6.01 21.10
N TYR A 146 8.45 -5.11 20.74
CA TYR A 146 8.17 -4.82 19.34
C TYR A 146 9.36 -4.11 18.68
N PRO A 147 9.59 -4.30 17.37
CA PRO A 147 10.57 -3.53 16.62
C PRO A 147 10.29 -2.03 16.74
N LEU A 148 11.36 -1.22 16.83
CA LEU A 148 11.22 0.23 16.85
C LEU A 148 10.74 0.75 15.49
N SER A 149 11.23 0.14 14.41
CA SER A 149 10.83 0.52 13.06
C SER A 149 9.44 0.00 12.74
N MET A 150 8.59 0.86 12.17
CA MET A 150 7.30 0.42 11.63
C MET A 150 7.52 -0.46 10.39
N VAL A 151 8.48 -0.08 9.54
CA VAL A 151 8.86 -0.82 8.33
C VAL A 151 9.92 -1.85 8.67
N GLY A 152 9.88 -3.03 8.03
CA GLY A 152 10.90 -4.05 8.28
C GLY A 152 12.31 -3.57 7.94
N MET A 153 13.22 -3.65 8.90
CA MET A 153 14.64 -3.33 8.71
C MET A 153 15.49 -4.60 8.66
N PRO A 154 16.62 -4.60 7.92
CA PRO A 154 17.59 -5.70 7.98
C PRO A 154 18.02 -5.95 9.43
N GLY A 155 17.92 -7.21 9.87
CA GLY A 155 18.29 -7.64 11.23
C GLY A 155 17.13 -7.71 12.22
N GLU A 156 15.95 -7.15 11.90
CA GLU A 156 14.74 -7.31 12.72
C GLU A 156 13.99 -8.60 12.32
N LYS A 157 13.59 -9.40 13.32
CA LYS A 157 12.85 -10.66 13.08
C LYS A 157 11.39 -10.46 12.67
N VAL A 158 10.82 -9.30 13.00
CA VAL A 158 9.41 -8.97 12.82
C VAL A 158 9.33 -7.57 12.20
N SER A 159 8.37 -7.35 11.30
CA SER A 159 7.99 -6.02 10.83
C SER A 159 6.62 -5.67 11.38
N ASN A 160 6.47 -4.47 11.96
CA ASN A 160 5.16 -3.99 12.42
C ASN A 160 4.16 -3.74 11.27
N MET A 161 4.60 -3.76 10.01
CA MET A 161 3.78 -3.54 8.82
C MET A 161 3.38 -4.85 8.10
N ALA A 162 4.08 -5.96 8.36
CA ALA A 162 3.95 -7.17 7.55
C ALA A 162 4.14 -8.46 8.38
N PRO A 163 3.06 -9.02 8.96
CA PRO A 163 1.71 -8.43 9.08
C PRO A 163 1.62 -7.32 10.14
N PRO A 164 0.64 -6.39 10.02
CA PRO A 164 0.35 -5.36 11.01
C PRO A 164 0.33 -5.83 12.46
N THR A 165 0.85 -5.00 13.36
CA THR A 165 0.88 -5.24 14.81
C THR A 165 0.17 -4.13 15.59
N VAL A 166 0.00 -4.34 16.90
CA VAL A 166 -0.56 -3.34 17.83
C VAL A 166 0.17 -1.98 17.75
N PRO A 167 1.52 -1.90 17.69
CA PRO A 167 2.22 -0.64 17.43
C PRO A 167 1.72 0.10 16.19
N LEU A 168 1.50 -0.60 15.07
CA LEU A 168 0.99 0.05 13.86
C LEU A 168 -0.44 0.57 14.05
N MET A 169 -1.29 -0.22 14.72
CA MET A 169 -2.65 0.20 15.05
C MET A 169 -2.66 1.48 15.89
N VAL A 170 -1.86 1.52 16.96
CA VAL A 170 -1.74 2.72 17.81
C VAL A 170 -1.10 3.87 17.03
N HIS A 171 -0.11 3.59 16.18
CA HIS A 171 0.49 4.60 15.31
C HIS A 171 -0.51 5.20 14.32
N SER A 172 -1.49 4.43 13.83
CA SER A 172 -2.57 4.97 13.00
C SER A 172 -3.41 6.00 13.76
N VAL A 173 -3.64 5.82 15.06
CA VAL A 173 -4.27 6.84 15.93
C VAL A 173 -3.41 8.09 15.95
N VAL A 174 -2.10 7.95 16.17
CA VAL A 174 -1.16 9.10 16.20
C VAL A 174 -1.23 9.90 14.90
N VAL A 175 -1.08 9.24 13.75
CA VAL A 175 -1.09 9.90 12.44
C VAL A 175 -2.45 10.54 12.15
N CYS A 176 -3.56 9.85 12.44
CA CYS A 176 -4.89 10.41 12.28
C CYS A 176 -5.09 11.64 13.17
N MET A 177 -4.69 11.60 14.43
CA MET A 177 -4.83 12.73 15.35
C MET A 177 -3.92 13.91 15.01
N LEU A 178 -2.69 13.66 14.56
CA LEU A 178 -1.82 14.70 14.03
C LEU A 178 -2.41 15.35 12.78
N ALA A 179 -2.97 14.56 11.87
CA ALA A 179 -3.68 15.08 10.71
C ALA A 179 -4.84 15.99 11.14
N MET A 180 -5.58 15.62 12.18
CA MET A 180 -6.68 16.43 12.73
C MET A 180 -6.22 17.79 13.27
N CYS A 181 -5.05 17.88 13.89
CA CYS A 181 -4.44 19.16 14.28
C CYS A 181 -4.18 20.08 13.08
N LEU A 182 -3.93 19.49 11.90
CA LEU A 182 -3.58 20.20 10.67
C LEU A 182 -4.76 20.45 9.72
N VAL A 183 -5.95 19.89 9.98
CA VAL A 183 -7.12 20.03 9.08
C VAL A 183 -7.45 21.50 8.82
N THR A 184 -7.64 22.30 9.86
CA THR A 184 -8.03 23.71 9.74
C THR A 184 -6.99 24.55 8.97
N PRO A 185 -5.68 24.49 9.29
CA PRO A 185 -4.69 25.22 8.50
C PRO A 185 -4.59 24.70 7.06
N LEU A 186 -4.71 23.39 6.82
CA LEU A 186 -4.73 22.82 5.47
C LEU A 186 -5.93 23.30 4.66
N GLN A 187 -7.13 23.35 5.25
CA GLN A 187 -8.33 23.89 4.59
C GLN A 187 -8.14 25.36 4.19
N LYS A 188 -7.59 26.19 5.08
CA LYS A 188 -7.27 27.59 4.77
C LYS A 188 -6.22 27.72 3.66
N PHE A 189 -5.22 26.85 3.67
CA PHE A 189 -4.18 26.84 2.64
C PHE A 189 -4.74 26.46 1.26
N PHE A 190 -5.54 25.39 1.21
CA PHE A 190 -6.15 24.86 -0.02
C PHE A 190 -7.40 25.62 -0.48
N ALA A 191 -7.91 26.57 0.31
CA ALA A 191 -8.91 27.53 -0.16
C ALA A 191 -8.34 28.48 -1.25
N ARG A 192 -7.01 28.54 -1.42
CA ARG A 192 -6.35 29.32 -2.46
C ARG A 192 -6.33 28.54 -3.78
N ASP A 193 -6.84 29.12 -4.86
CA ASP A 193 -6.87 28.51 -6.20
C ASP A 193 -5.54 27.88 -6.62
N ARG A 194 -4.41 28.58 -6.41
CA ARG A 194 -3.09 28.06 -6.78
C ARG A 194 -2.75 26.78 -6.02
N ALA A 195 -2.96 26.75 -4.70
CA ALA A 195 -2.69 25.57 -3.89
C ALA A 195 -3.60 24.40 -4.27
N TRP A 196 -4.89 24.68 -4.51
CA TRP A 196 -5.84 23.67 -4.94
C TRP A 196 -5.50 23.09 -6.33
N ARG A 197 -5.10 23.94 -7.29
CA ARG A 197 -4.66 23.50 -8.61
C ARG A 197 -3.49 22.51 -8.54
N TYR A 198 -2.49 22.77 -7.68
CA TYR A 198 -1.38 21.82 -7.49
C TYR A 198 -1.85 20.50 -6.85
N ALA A 199 -2.74 20.56 -5.86
CA ALA A 199 -3.31 19.34 -5.26
C ALA A 199 -4.06 18.49 -6.31
N VAL A 200 -4.87 19.14 -7.16
CA VAL A 200 -5.57 18.48 -8.26
C VAL A 200 -4.58 17.90 -9.27
N LEU A 201 -3.56 18.66 -9.67
CA LEU A 201 -2.54 18.19 -10.61
C LEU A 201 -1.84 16.93 -10.10
N VAL A 202 -1.35 16.94 -8.86
CA VAL A 202 -0.70 15.76 -8.26
C VAL A 202 -1.69 14.59 -8.18
N ASN A 203 -2.95 14.85 -7.81
CA ASN A 203 -3.97 13.82 -7.74
C ASN A 203 -4.32 13.21 -9.11
N THR A 204 -4.18 13.95 -10.22
CA THR A 204 -4.42 13.44 -11.58
C THR A 204 -3.36 12.48 -12.10
N VAL A 205 -2.22 12.38 -11.41
CA VAL A 205 -1.10 11.48 -11.75
C VAL A 205 -0.65 10.64 -10.55
N ALA A 206 -1.45 10.62 -9.48
CA ALA A 206 -1.04 10.04 -8.21
C ALA A 206 -0.79 8.53 -8.32
N MET A 207 -1.56 7.82 -9.14
CA MET A 207 -1.38 6.39 -9.32
C MET A 207 -0.13 6.08 -10.14
N THR A 208 0.16 6.85 -11.17
CA THR A 208 1.40 6.74 -11.96
C THR A 208 2.60 7.05 -11.08
N LEU A 209 2.57 8.15 -10.32
CA LEU A 209 3.64 8.47 -9.37
C LEU A 209 3.85 7.32 -8.36
N TYR A 210 2.77 6.81 -7.77
CA TYR A 210 2.81 5.71 -6.82
C TYR A 210 3.39 4.42 -7.42
N LEU A 211 3.06 4.05 -8.66
CA LEU A 211 3.57 2.81 -9.26
C LEU A 211 5.02 2.94 -9.74
N TRP A 212 5.43 4.11 -10.23
CA TRP A 212 6.71 4.26 -10.94
C TRP A 212 7.86 4.82 -10.09
N HIS A 213 7.60 5.42 -8.92
CA HIS A 213 8.66 6.02 -8.11
C HIS A 213 9.70 5.00 -7.62
N LEU A 214 9.31 3.80 -7.15
CA LEU A 214 10.28 2.79 -6.72
C LEU A 214 11.13 2.24 -7.87
N PRO A 215 10.56 1.85 -9.04
CA PRO A 215 11.38 1.50 -10.21
C PRO A 215 12.37 2.59 -10.62
N MET A 216 11.97 3.86 -10.60
CA MET A 216 12.88 4.98 -10.91
C MET A 216 13.98 5.14 -9.86
N LEU A 217 13.66 4.95 -8.57
CA LEU A 217 14.65 4.98 -7.50
C LEU A 217 15.66 3.84 -7.65
N ILE A 218 15.18 2.63 -7.93
CA ILE A 218 16.03 1.46 -8.17
C ILE A 218 16.93 1.70 -9.38
N LEU A 219 16.37 2.19 -10.49
CA LEU A 219 17.13 2.51 -11.69
C LEU A 219 18.21 3.56 -11.41
N LEU A 220 17.88 4.63 -10.68
CA LEU A 220 18.84 5.66 -10.29
C LEU A 220 19.98 5.08 -9.46
N VAL A 221 19.66 4.31 -8.42
CA VAL A 221 20.68 3.67 -7.56
C VAL A 221 21.56 2.70 -8.33
N VAL A 222 20.99 1.96 -9.30
CA VAL A 222 21.75 1.07 -10.19
C VAL A 222 22.69 1.87 -11.09
N ILE A 223 22.22 2.96 -11.69
CA ILE A 223 23.04 3.85 -12.52
C ILE A 223 24.18 4.45 -11.69
N GLU A 224 23.87 5.00 -10.52
CA GLU A 224 24.87 5.60 -9.63
C GLU A 224 25.95 4.59 -9.24
N ARG A 225 25.57 3.35 -8.91
CA ARG A 225 26.54 2.29 -8.64
C ARG A 225 27.36 1.92 -9.88
N ALA A 226 26.75 1.83 -11.05
CA ALA A 226 27.43 1.47 -12.29
C ALA A 226 28.41 2.56 -12.76
N THR A 227 28.11 3.84 -12.53
CA THR A 227 28.98 4.96 -12.90
C THR A 227 29.97 5.35 -11.80
N GLY A 228 29.97 4.65 -10.66
CA GLY A 228 30.81 5.00 -9.50
C GLY A 228 30.40 6.28 -8.76
N LEU A 229 29.22 6.83 -9.07
CA LEU A 229 28.63 8.01 -8.40
C LEU A 229 27.80 7.64 -7.15
N GLY A 230 27.70 6.35 -6.84
CA GLY A 230 26.99 5.83 -5.67
C GLY A 230 27.93 5.54 -4.49
N GLY A 231 27.40 4.87 -3.46
CA GLY A 231 28.20 4.39 -2.32
C GLY A 231 28.41 5.41 -1.20
N HIS A 232 27.67 6.53 -1.20
CA HIS A 232 27.73 7.55 -0.15
C HIS A 232 27.07 7.14 1.18
N VAL A 233 26.48 5.95 1.22
CA VAL A 233 25.89 5.34 2.41
C VAL A 233 26.58 4.00 2.65
N THR A 234 27.23 3.89 3.80
CA THR A 234 27.72 2.61 4.32
C THR A 234 26.76 2.12 5.40
N VAL A 235 26.41 0.84 5.33
CA VAL A 235 25.65 0.18 6.39
C VAL A 235 26.66 -0.51 7.30
N SER A 236 26.83 0.02 8.51
CA SER A 236 27.66 -0.60 9.55
C SER A 236 26.76 -1.00 10.71
N HIS A 237 26.74 -2.29 11.05
CA HIS A 237 25.95 -2.82 12.18
C HIS A 237 24.45 -2.46 12.16
N GLY A 238 23.85 -2.39 10.96
CA GLY A 238 22.43 -2.00 10.80
C GLY A 238 22.16 -0.50 10.98
N VAL A 239 23.18 0.30 11.28
CA VAL A 239 23.11 1.76 11.31
C VAL A 239 23.56 2.29 9.95
N ILE A 240 22.70 3.11 9.35
CA ILE A 240 23.04 3.91 8.17
C ILE A 240 23.94 5.05 8.65
N THR A 241 25.26 4.87 8.55
CA THR A 241 26.22 5.92 8.86
C THR A 241 26.40 6.80 7.62
N ALA A 242 25.72 7.93 7.60
CA ALA A 242 25.84 8.93 6.55
C ALA A 242 26.93 9.94 6.94
N GLY A 243 28.09 9.90 6.27
CA GLY A 243 29.13 10.93 6.45
C GLY A 243 28.70 12.28 5.87
N THR A 244 29.47 13.35 6.10
CA THR A 244 29.17 14.70 5.57
C THR A 244 28.94 14.72 4.06
N HIS A 245 29.64 13.84 3.32
CA HIS A 245 29.48 13.67 1.87
C HIS A 245 28.04 13.29 1.46
N TYR A 246 27.32 12.50 2.27
CA TYR A 246 25.92 12.16 1.97
C TYR A 246 25.05 13.40 1.85
N TRP A 247 25.23 14.38 2.74
CA TRP A 247 24.42 15.60 2.74
C TRP A 247 24.68 16.51 1.54
N TYR A 248 25.88 16.48 0.97
CA TYR A 248 26.19 17.20 -0.27
C TYR A 248 25.67 16.49 -1.52
N TRP A 249 25.71 15.15 -1.51
CA TRP A 249 25.22 14.33 -2.61
C TRP A 249 23.69 14.24 -2.65
N TRP A 250 23.03 14.24 -1.49
CA TRP A 250 21.59 14.03 -1.36
C TRP A 250 20.74 15.01 -2.18
N PRO A 251 21.01 16.34 -2.22
CA PRO A 251 20.27 17.26 -3.08
C PRO A 251 20.38 16.90 -4.57
N LEU A 252 21.56 16.47 -5.04
CA LEU A 252 21.75 16.05 -6.43
C LEU A 252 20.97 14.76 -6.72
N HIS A 253 21.14 13.73 -5.89
CA HIS A 253 20.39 12.47 -5.98
C HIS A 253 18.88 12.71 -6.02
N PHE A 254 18.37 13.50 -5.07
CA PHE A 254 16.96 13.82 -4.97
C PHE A 254 16.45 14.62 -6.17
N SER A 255 17.24 15.55 -6.70
CA SER A 255 16.88 16.33 -7.89
C SER A 255 16.81 15.44 -9.14
N VAL A 256 17.80 14.56 -9.34
CA VAL A 256 17.79 13.59 -10.44
C VAL A 256 16.61 12.64 -10.31
N PHE A 257 16.32 12.16 -9.10
CA PHE A 257 15.17 11.32 -8.82
C PHE A 257 13.85 12.01 -9.18
N ILE A 258 13.65 13.27 -8.77
CA ILE A 258 12.46 14.06 -9.13
C ILE A 258 12.35 14.20 -10.65
N VAL A 259 13.46 14.47 -11.35
CA VAL A 259 13.46 14.58 -12.82
C VAL A 259 13.04 13.25 -13.45
N MET A 260 13.63 12.13 -13.04
CA MET A 260 13.28 10.80 -13.55
C MET A 260 11.80 10.45 -13.32
N VAL A 261 11.29 10.69 -12.10
CA VAL A 261 9.87 10.46 -11.77
C VAL A 261 8.97 11.39 -12.58
N SER A 262 9.35 12.66 -12.77
CA SER A 262 8.57 13.61 -13.56
C SER A 262 8.53 13.23 -15.04
N LEU A 263 9.64 12.72 -15.59
CA LEU A 263 9.71 12.24 -16.97
C LEU A 263 8.85 11.00 -17.18
N VAL A 264 8.95 10.00 -16.30
CA VAL A 264 8.14 8.78 -16.42
C VAL A 264 6.65 9.09 -16.24
N VAL A 265 6.29 9.97 -15.31
CA VAL A 265 4.91 10.46 -15.17
C VAL A 265 4.47 11.20 -16.43
N ARG A 266 5.29 12.07 -17.02
CA ARG A 266 4.95 12.77 -18.27
C ARG A 266 4.75 11.83 -19.47
N ILE A 267 5.42 10.69 -19.50
CA ILE A 267 5.23 9.67 -20.55
C ILE A 267 3.93 8.90 -20.28
N PHE A 268 3.70 8.51 -19.03
CA PHE A 268 2.65 7.56 -18.66
C PHE A 268 1.36 8.19 -18.10
N TRP A 269 1.28 9.50 -17.88
CA TRP A 269 0.07 10.16 -17.35
C TRP A 269 -1.16 9.98 -18.26
N VAL A 270 -0.91 9.81 -19.56
CA VAL A 270 -1.94 9.51 -20.56
C VAL A 270 -2.72 8.27 -20.15
N LEU A 271 -2.06 7.27 -19.56
CA LEU A 271 -2.66 5.99 -19.18
C LEU A 271 -3.75 6.10 -18.11
N GLU A 272 -3.67 7.10 -17.22
CA GLU A 272 -4.75 7.34 -16.25
C GLU A 272 -6.00 7.89 -16.93
N ASN A 273 -5.83 8.60 -18.04
CA ASN A 273 -6.87 9.37 -18.70
C ASN A 273 -7.41 8.71 -19.97
N THR A 274 -6.66 7.79 -20.59
CA THR A 274 -7.10 7.07 -21.79
C THR A 274 -7.81 5.76 -21.45
N PRO A 275 -9.00 5.50 -22.03
CA PRO A 275 -9.65 4.21 -21.87
C PRO A 275 -8.83 3.10 -22.53
N LEU A 276 -8.64 2.00 -21.81
CA LEU A 276 -7.98 0.80 -22.32
C LEU A 276 -8.98 -0.02 -23.15
N PRO A 277 -8.62 -0.43 -24.40
CA PRO A 277 -9.54 -1.09 -25.33
C PRO A 277 -10.22 -2.34 -24.77
N LEU A 278 -9.49 -3.14 -23.97
CA LEU A 278 -10.05 -4.35 -23.38
C LEU A 278 -10.74 -4.08 -22.05
N TRP A 279 -10.20 -3.23 -21.18
CA TRP A 279 -10.71 -3.01 -19.82
C TRP A 279 -11.98 -2.15 -19.79
N ASP A 280 -11.99 -1.08 -20.57
CA ASP A 280 -13.05 -0.06 -20.57
C ASP A 280 -14.13 -0.29 -21.64
N ALA A 281 -13.95 -1.29 -22.50
CA ALA A 281 -15.00 -1.69 -23.43
C ALA A 281 -16.28 -2.10 -22.69
N ALA A 282 -17.42 -1.78 -23.31
CA ALA A 282 -18.73 -2.14 -22.81
C ALA A 282 -18.84 -3.66 -22.63
N SER A 283 -19.44 -4.09 -21.52
CA SER A 283 -19.65 -5.52 -21.28
C SER A 283 -20.65 -6.09 -22.29
N ARG A 284 -20.27 -7.22 -22.93
CA ARG A 284 -21.13 -7.98 -23.83
C ARG A 284 -22.01 -9.02 -23.12
N PHE A 285 -21.90 -9.11 -21.79
CA PHE A 285 -22.57 -10.15 -21.00
C PHE A 285 -23.97 -9.73 -20.51
N PRO A 286 -24.88 -10.70 -20.24
CA PRO A 286 -26.23 -10.42 -19.74
C PRO A 286 -26.26 -9.60 -18.45
N ARG A 287 -27.39 -8.91 -18.17
CA ARG A 287 -27.57 -8.15 -16.93
C ARG A 287 -27.72 -9.10 -15.75
N LEU A 288 -26.77 -9.02 -14.82
CA LEU A 288 -26.91 -9.64 -13.50
C LEU A 288 -27.96 -8.87 -12.70
N THR A 289 -28.64 -9.56 -11.78
CA THR A 289 -29.49 -8.90 -10.80
C THR A 289 -28.65 -7.96 -9.92
N PRO A 290 -29.21 -6.88 -9.35
CA PRO A 290 -28.45 -5.93 -8.52
C PRO A 290 -27.69 -6.60 -7.37
N ARG A 291 -28.29 -7.62 -6.75
CA ARG A 291 -27.66 -8.41 -5.68
C ARG A 291 -26.45 -9.19 -6.16
N LEU A 292 -26.60 -9.91 -7.29
CA LEU A 292 -25.49 -10.66 -7.88
C LEU A 292 -24.37 -9.75 -8.40
N SER A 293 -24.72 -8.59 -8.97
CA SER A 293 -23.74 -7.57 -9.39
C SER A 293 -22.96 -7.03 -8.19
N GLY A 294 -23.63 -6.66 -7.10
CA GLY A 294 -22.97 -6.19 -5.87
C GLY A 294 -22.04 -7.25 -5.27
N PHE A 295 -22.51 -8.50 -5.19
CA PHE A 295 -21.70 -9.63 -4.72
C PHE A 295 -20.47 -9.88 -5.60
N ALA A 296 -20.66 -9.95 -6.92
CA ALA A 296 -19.56 -10.18 -7.87
C ALA A 296 -18.52 -9.04 -7.86
N ILE A 297 -18.95 -7.78 -7.72
CA ILE A 297 -18.03 -6.65 -7.54
C ILE A 297 -17.26 -6.79 -6.22
N GLY A 298 -17.94 -7.13 -5.13
CA GLY A 298 -17.30 -7.33 -3.82
C GLY A 298 -16.24 -8.43 -3.86
N VAL A 299 -16.61 -9.62 -4.38
CA VAL A 299 -15.68 -10.74 -4.57
C VAL A 299 -14.54 -10.36 -5.49
N GLY A 300 -14.83 -9.73 -6.63
CA GLY A 300 -13.82 -9.34 -7.59
C GLY A 300 -12.82 -8.33 -7.03
N VAL A 301 -13.28 -7.32 -6.29
CA VAL A 301 -12.42 -6.33 -5.62
C VAL A 301 -11.55 -7.01 -4.55
N THR A 302 -12.10 -7.94 -3.78
CA THR A 302 -11.34 -8.72 -2.79
C THR A 302 -10.27 -9.58 -3.46
N LEU A 303 -10.59 -10.26 -4.57
CA LEU A 303 -9.63 -11.06 -5.33
C LEU A 303 -8.51 -10.19 -5.90
N CYS A 304 -8.83 -9.03 -6.47
CA CYS A 304 -7.80 -8.06 -6.90
C CYS A 304 -6.93 -7.62 -5.71
N GLY A 305 -7.53 -7.37 -4.54
CA GLY A 305 -6.80 -7.05 -3.32
C GLY A 305 -5.82 -8.15 -2.91
N ILE A 306 -6.29 -9.40 -2.86
CA ILE A 306 -5.47 -10.59 -2.56
C ILE A 306 -4.33 -10.74 -3.57
N SER A 307 -4.62 -10.61 -4.86
CA SER A 307 -3.60 -10.68 -5.92
C SER A 307 -2.49 -9.65 -5.73
N LEU A 308 -2.83 -8.40 -5.40
CA LEU A 308 -1.84 -7.35 -5.16
C LEU A 308 -0.96 -7.65 -3.93
N LEU A 309 -1.55 -8.24 -2.88
CA LEU A 309 -0.77 -8.73 -1.74
C LEU A 309 0.18 -9.85 -2.16
N MET A 310 -0.28 -10.78 -3.00
CA MET A 310 0.59 -11.84 -3.55
C MET A 310 1.73 -11.27 -4.39
N PHE A 311 1.48 -10.28 -5.26
CA PHE A 311 2.54 -9.60 -6.01
C PHE A 311 3.54 -8.88 -5.09
N SER A 312 3.05 -8.26 -4.02
CA SER A 312 3.94 -7.59 -3.05
C SER A 312 4.81 -8.56 -2.25
N ALA A 313 4.34 -9.80 -2.05
CA ALA A 313 5.10 -10.85 -1.36
C ALA A 313 6.07 -11.59 -2.31
N THR A 314 5.60 -11.94 -3.51
CA THR A 314 6.35 -12.77 -4.48
C THR A 314 7.38 -11.97 -5.27
N GLY A 315 7.14 -10.68 -5.50
CA GLY A 315 7.97 -9.91 -6.42
C GLY A 315 7.74 -10.27 -7.89
N LEU A 316 8.57 -9.72 -8.76
CA LEU A 316 8.71 -10.17 -10.15
C LEU A 316 10.01 -10.97 -10.39
N GLY A 317 10.81 -11.20 -9.36
CA GLY A 317 12.01 -12.03 -9.46
C GLY A 317 11.66 -13.49 -9.76
N GLY A 318 12.07 -14.01 -10.92
CA GLY A 318 11.68 -15.34 -11.38
C GLY A 318 10.23 -15.42 -11.88
N PHE A 319 9.66 -14.30 -12.34
CA PHE A 319 8.36 -14.26 -12.99
C PHE A 319 8.30 -15.24 -14.18
N PRO A 320 7.19 -15.98 -14.39
CA PRO A 320 6.00 -16.05 -13.53
C PRO A 320 6.02 -17.23 -12.53
N THR A 321 7.06 -18.06 -12.53
CA THR A 321 6.99 -19.42 -11.97
C THR A 321 7.62 -19.59 -10.59
N ARG A 322 8.47 -18.67 -10.14
CA ARG A 322 9.11 -18.77 -8.82
C ARG A 322 8.06 -18.86 -7.72
N VAL A 323 8.15 -19.90 -6.90
CA VAL A 323 7.28 -20.12 -5.74
C VAL A 323 7.99 -19.68 -4.47
N ILE A 324 7.29 -18.93 -3.63
CA ILE A 324 7.67 -18.67 -2.24
C ILE A 324 6.61 -19.26 -1.32
N HIS A 325 6.99 -19.58 -0.08
CA HIS A 325 6.03 -19.99 0.94
C HIS A 325 5.77 -18.82 1.89
N TYR A 326 4.52 -18.36 1.92
CA TYR A 326 4.08 -17.29 2.82
C TYR A 326 2.91 -17.80 3.67
N ALA A 327 3.10 -17.81 5.00
CA ALA A 327 2.12 -18.38 5.94
C ALA A 327 1.70 -19.82 5.59
N GLY A 328 2.62 -20.63 5.05
CA GLY A 328 2.36 -22.01 4.63
C GLY A 328 1.76 -22.18 3.24
N LEU A 329 1.39 -21.08 2.56
CA LEU A 329 0.81 -21.12 1.22
C LEU A 329 1.90 -20.96 0.14
N PRO A 330 1.93 -21.83 -0.89
CA PRO A 330 2.79 -21.62 -2.05
C PRO A 330 2.23 -20.50 -2.92
N LEU A 331 2.97 -19.40 -3.05
CA LEU A 331 2.60 -18.23 -3.84
C LEU A 331 3.59 -18.04 -4.99
N SER A 332 3.08 -17.70 -6.17
CA SER A 332 3.87 -17.26 -7.31
C SER A 332 3.25 -16.03 -7.95
N SER A 333 4.05 -15.25 -8.68
CA SER A 333 3.56 -14.09 -9.42
C SER A 333 2.65 -14.49 -10.58
N GLY A 334 2.81 -15.69 -11.15
CA GLY A 334 1.86 -16.29 -12.10
C GLY A 334 0.50 -16.58 -11.47
N LEU A 335 0.45 -17.15 -10.26
CA LEU A 335 -0.80 -17.34 -9.53
C LEU A 335 -1.43 -15.99 -9.17
N ALA A 336 -0.62 -15.01 -8.75
CA ALA A 336 -1.08 -13.65 -8.48
C ALA A 336 -1.74 -13.02 -9.71
N LEU A 337 -1.13 -13.16 -10.89
CA LEU A 337 -1.68 -12.67 -12.17
C LEU A 337 -3.00 -13.35 -12.51
N LEU A 338 -3.11 -14.67 -12.33
CA LEU A 338 -4.35 -15.41 -12.57
C LEU A 338 -5.48 -14.93 -11.66
N VAL A 339 -5.21 -14.77 -10.36
CA VAL A 339 -6.18 -14.24 -9.39
C VAL A 339 -6.58 -12.80 -9.76
N LEU A 340 -5.65 -11.98 -10.25
CA LEU A 340 -5.94 -10.63 -10.73
C LEU A 340 -6.92 -10.66 -11.90
N ILE A 341 -6.65 -11.50 -12.91
CA ILE A 341 -7.49 -11.62 -14.11
C ILE A 341 -8.90 -12.09 -13.73
N VAL A 342 -9.02 -13.09 -12.87
CA VAL A 342 -10.32 -13.59 -12.39
C VAL A 342 -11.08 -12.50 -11.63
N GLY A 343 -10.43 -11.84 -10.66
CA GLY A 343 -11.03 -10.75 -9.90
C GLY A 343 -11.48 -9.61 -10.81
N ALA A 344 -10.59 -9.15 -11.68
CA ALA A 344 -10.85 -8.06 -12.61
C ALA A 344 -11.98 -8.40 -13.59
N THR A 345 -12.06 -9.64 -14.06
CA THR A 345 -13.15 -10.13 -14.91
C THR A 345 -14.48 -10.13 -14.15
N ALA A 346 -14.52 -10.60 -12.90
CA ALA A 346 -15.74 -10.54 -12.07
C ALA A 346 -16.24 -9.10 -11.87
N ILE A 347 -15.33 -8.15 -11.61
CA ILE A 347 -15.68 -6.73 -11.50
C ILE A 347 -16.28 -6.25 -12.85
N ARG A 348 -15.66 -6.61 -13.99
CA ARG A 348 -16.12 -6.20 -15.34
C ARG A 348 -17.49 -6.74 -15.71
N LEU A 349 -17.71 -8.04 -15.49
CA LEU A 349 -18.98 -8.71 -15.78
C LEU A 349 -20.15 -8.03 -15.06
N ALA A 350 -19.90 -7.59 -13.82
CA ALA A 350 -20.91 -7.04 -12.94
C ALA A 350 -21.11 -5.52 -13.06
N GLY A 351 -20.04 -4.75 -13.33
CA GLY A 351 -20.03 -3.29 -13.17
C GLY A 351 -19.77 -2.46 -14.42
N ALA A 352 -19.30 -3.03 -15.53
CA ALA A 352 -18.95 -2.23 -16.70
C ALA A 352 -20.18 -1.54 -17.33
N PRO A 353 -20.02 -0.31 -17.88
CA PRO A 353 -21.05 0.34 -18.66
C PRO A 353 -21.50 -0.58 -19.80
N ARG A 354 -22.78 -0.55 -20.12
CA ARG A 354 -23.37 -1.38 -21.19
C ARG A 354 -23.78 -0.46 -22.33
N ARG A 355 -23.62 -0.94 -23.57
CA ARG A 355 -24.19 -0.27 -24.74
C ARG A 355 -25.70 -0.36 -24.72
#